data_AF-A0A2V8VWW2-F1
#
_entry.id   AF-A0A2V8VWW2-F1
#
_cell.length_a   1.000
_cell.length_b   1.000
_cell.length_c   1.000
_cell.angle_alpha   90.00
_cell.angle_beta   90.00
_cell.angle_gamma   90.00
#
_symmetry.space_group_name_H-M   'P 1'
#
loop_
_entity.id
_entity.type
_entity.pdbx_description
1 polymer ?
#
loop_
_entity_poly.entity_id
_entity_poly.type
_entity_poly.pdbx_seq_one_letter_code
_entity_poly.pdbx_strand_id
1 'polypeptide(L)'
;MCGNKLEKRTDKNGKPYFVCDPCGIQLFVRRKQGIGLLEEVFRNIRRAAIPFRVHAKNLHEIRALIKEIGEVKTEINKIGFFFLSDEETRIRNALKTRLDNLLSQLDEMAEKERAKRGENVEEFRRRTSA
;
A
#
# COMPACT_ATOMS: atom_id res chain seq x y z
N MET A 1 -1.64 -5.67 -10.38
CA MET A 1 -2.85 -5.09 -9.78
C MET A 1 -2.57 -3.63 -9.43
N CYS A 2 -3.47 -2.69 -9.75
CA CYS A 2 -3.25 -1.25 -9.57
C CYS A 2 -3.30 -0.76 -8.12
N GLY A 3 -3.70 -1.62 -7.19
CA GLY A 3 -3.74 -1.30 -5.75
C GLY A 3 -5.00 -0.59 -5.28
N ASN A 4 -5.84 -0.07 -6.18
CA ASN A 4 -7.09 0.60 -5.79
C ASN A 4 -8.04 -0.32 -5.02
N LYS A 5 -8.87 0.31 -4.18
CA LYS A 5 -9.91 -0.39 -3.41
C LYS A 5 -10.88 -1.08 -4.35
N LEU A 6 -11.15 -2.35 -4.07
CA LEU A 6 -12.16 -3.13 -4.77
C LEU A 6 -13.55 -2.79 -4.25
N GLU A 7 -14.48 -2.53 -5.16
CA GLU A 7 -15.90 -2.38 -4.83
C GLU A 7 -16.58 -3.75 -4.81
N LYS A 8 -17.34 -4.04 -3.75
CA LYS A 8 -18.20 -5.22 -3.70
C LYS A 8 -19.50 -4.89 -4.43
N ARG A 9 -19.85 -5.70 -5.43
CA ARG A 9 -21.14 -5.68 -6.14
C ARG A 9 -21.80 -7.04 -6.04
N THR A 10 -23.07 -7.11 -6.44
CA THR A 10 -23.87 -8.34 -6.43
C THR A 10 -24.45 -8.57 -7.81
N ASP A 11 -24.37 -9.81 -8.31
CA ASP A 11 -24.97 -10.16 -9.60
C ASP A 11 -26.50 -10.28 -9.48
N LYS A 12 -27.18 -10.47 -10.62
CA LYS A 12 -28.64 -10.67 -10.68
C LYS A 12 -29.15 -11.88 -9.87
N ASN A 13 -28.27 -12.80 -9.50
CA ASN A 13 -28.57 -14.00 -8.72
C ASN A 13 -28.15 -13.88 -7.25
N GLY A 14 -27.78 -12.69 -6.79
CA GLY A 14 -27.35 -12.47 -5.41
C GLY A 14 -25.89 -12.86 -5.13
N LYS A 15 -25.08 -13.23 -6.13
CA LYS A 15 -23.69 -13.64 -5.93
C LYS A 15 -22.77 -12.43 -5.80
N PRO A 16 -21.96 -12.36 -4.73
CA PRO A 16 -21.02 -11.27 -4.56
C PRO A 16 -19.83 -11.38 -5.51
N TYR A 17 -19.41 -10.26 -6.07
CA TYR A 17 -18.18 -10.13 -6.85
C TYR A 17 -17.52 -8.78 -6.55
N PHE A 18 -16.25 -8.65 -6.91
CA PHE A 18 -15.45 -7.46 -6.65
C PHE A 18 -14.94 -6.87 -7.95
N VAL A 19 -14.96 -5.54 -8.06
CA VAL A 19 -14.50 -4.83 -9.26
C VAL A 19 -13.50 -3.73 -8.95
N CYS A 20 -12.58 -3.50 -9.88
CA CYS A 20 -11.71 -2.34 -9.92
C CYS A 20 -11.84 -1.66 -11.28
N ASP A 21 -12.64 -0.61 -11.37
CA ASP A 21 -12.88 0.11 -12.63
C ASP A 21 -11.59 0.67 -13.25
N PRO A 22 -10.64 1.27 -12.49
CA PRO A 22 -9.40 1.80 -13.06
C PRO A 22 -8.50 0.79 -13.78
N CYS A 23 -8.56 -0.50 -13.42
CA CYS A 23 -7.70 -1.52 -14.05
C CYS A 23 -8.48 -2.71 -14.66
N GLY A 24 -9.81 -2.61 -14.69
CA GLY A 24 -10.70 -3.61 -15.29
C GLY A 24 -10.78 -4.95 -14.56
N ILE A 25 -10.16 -5.12 -13.40
CA ILE A 25 -10.18 -6.40 -12.66
C ILE A 25 -11.59 -6.68 -12.14
N GLN A 26 -12.05 -7.91 -12.33
CA GLN A 26 -13.26 -8.45 -11.72
C GLN A 26 -12.97 -9.80 -11.06
N LEU A 27 -13.32 -9.96 -9.78
CA LEU A 27 -13.12 -11.18 -9.01
C LEU A 27 -14.46 -11.76 -8.57
N PHE A 28 -14.75 -12.97 -9.03
CA PHE A 28 -16.00 -13.67 -8.72
C PHE A 28 -15.80 -14.68 -7.60
N VAL A 29 -16.63 -14.60 -6.56
CA VAL A 29 -16.63 -15.62 -5.51
C VAL A 29 -17.50 -16.78 -5.95
N ARG A 30 -16.87 -17.95 -6.08
CA ARG A 30 -17.54 -19.18 -6.55
C ARG A 30 -17.79 -20.12 -5.38
N ARG A 31 -18.82 -20.96 -5.54
CA ARG A 31 -19.31 -21.99 -4.58
C ARG A 31 -19.96 -21.41 -3.32
N LYS A 32 -21.00 -22.09 -2.81
CA LYS A 32 -21.74 -21.67 -1.61
C LYS A 32 -20.84 -21.53 -0.38
N GLN A 33 -19.88 -22.44 -0.22
CA GLN A 33 -18.91 -22.39 0.88
C GLN A 33 -18.05 -21.12 0.84
N GLY A 34 -17.55 -20.73 -0.33
CA GLY A 34 -16.75 -19.50 -0.49
C GLY A 34 -17.56 -18.24 -0.22
N ILE A 35 -18.84 -18.22 -0.64
CA ILE A 35 -19.77 -17.13 -0.34
C ILE A 35 -20.01 -17.05 1.17
N GLY A 36 -20.29 -18.17 1.84
CA GLY A 36 -20.53 -18.22 3.28
C GLY A 36 -19.32 -17.75 4.11
N LEU A 37 -18.11 -18.19 3.74
CA LEU A 37 -16.87 -17.75 4.39
C LEU A 37 -16.65 -16.24 4.22
N LEU A 38 -16.91 -15.71 3.03
CA LEU A 38 -16.79 -14.27 2.77
C LEU A 38 -17.75 -13.46 3.64
N GLU A 39 -19.00 -13.90 3.76
CA GLU A 39 -19.99 -13.25 4.61
C GLU A 39 -19.62 -13.30 6.09
N GLU A 40 -19.10 -14.43 6.56
CA GLU A 40 -18.59 -14.58 7.92
C GLU A 40 -17.44 -13.62 8.19
N VAL A 41 -16.48 -13.54 7.28
CA VAL A 41 -15.38 -12.58 7.34
C VAL A 41 -15.91 -11.14 7.40
N PHE A 42 -16.91 -10.75 6.60
CA PHE A 42 -17.49 -9.41 6.69
C PHE A 42 -18.24 -9.15 8.00
N ARG A 43 -18.97 -10.13 8.53
CA ARG A 43 -19.64 -10.03 9.83
C ARG A 43 -18.61 -9.84 10.94
N ASN A 44 -17.51 -10.57 10.87
CA ASN A 44 -16.42 -10.52 11.85
C ASN A 44 -15.58 -9.24 11.69
N ILE A 45 -15.33 -8.75 10.47
CA ILE A 45 -14.64 -7.46 10.21
C ILE A 45 -15.44 -6.26 10.74
N ARG A 46 -16.77 -6.32 10.74
CA ARG A 46 -17.58 -5.24 11.35
C ARG A 46 -17.47 -5.25 12.88
N ARG A 47 -17.14 -6.40 13.48
CA ARG A 47 -17.02 -6.58 14.94
C ARG A 47 -15.59 -6.44 15.46
N ALA A 48 -14.60 -6.84 14.67
CA ALA A 48 -13.19 -6.73 14.96
C ALA A 48 -12.62 -5.63 14.06
N ALA A 49 -12.02 -4.60 14.64
CA ALA A 49 -11.24 -3.60 13.91
C ALA A 49 -10.03 -4.28 13.26
N ILE A 50 -10.21 -4.95 12.11
CA ILE A 50 -9.12 -5.73 11.53
C ILE A 50 -8.07 -4.77 10.96
N PRO A 51 -6.79 -4.94 11.31
CA PRO A 51 -5.69 -4.03 10.94
C PRO A 51 -5.44 -3.90 9.42
N PHE A 52 -6.14 -4.65 8.56
CA PHE A 52 -6.02 -4.54 7.10
C PHE A 52 -6.25 -3.13 6.56
N ARG A 53 -7.11 -2.30 7.18
CA ARG A 53 -7.33 -0.92 6.71
C ARG A 53 -6.08 -0.04 6.92
N VAL A 54 -5.38 -0.23 8.04
CA VAL A 54 -4.13 0.49 8.34
C VAL A 54 -3.03 0.02 7.40
N HIS A 55 -2.89 -1.30 7.21
CA HIS A 55 -1.91 -1.84 6.27
C HIS A 55 -2.19 -1.44 4.82
N ALA A 56 -3.46 -1.35 4.40
CA ALA A 56 -3.82 -0.89 3.05
C ALA A 56 -3.47 0.59 2.84
N LYS A 57 -3.72 1.45 3.84
CA LYS A 57 -3.35 2.88 3.79
C LYS A 57 -1.83 3.04 3.68
N ASN A 58 -1.07 2.36 4.55
CA ASN A 58 0.39 2.36 4.51
C ASN A 58 0.92 1.86 3.15
N LEU A 59 0.30 0.82 2.57
CA LEU A 59 0.71 0.30 1.26
C LEU A 59 0.50 1.31 0.13
N HIS A 60 -0.57 2.10 0.16
CA HIS A 60 -0.80 3.16 -0.84
C HIS A 60 0.22 4.28 -0.72
N GLU A 61 0.53 4.71 0.51
CA GLU A 61 1.56 5.72 0.78
C GLU A 61 2.94 5.23 0.33
N ILE A 62 3.31 3.99 0.68
CA ILE A 62 4.55 3.35 0.24
C ILE A 62 4.62 3.24 -1.30
N ARG A 63 3.53 2.87 -1.97
CA ARG A 63 3.48 2.79 -3.43
C ARG A 63 3.64 4.14 -4.11
N ALA A 64 3.05 5.20 -3.55
CA ALA A 64 3.21 6.55 -4.05
C ALA A 64 4.68 7.00 -3.95
N LEU A 65 5.31 6.78 -2.79
CA LEU A 65 6.72 7.09 -2.57
C LEU A 65 7.65 6.34 -3.53
N ILE A 66 7.44 5.04 -3.73
CA ILE A 66 8.25 4.23 -4.67
C ILE A 66 8.12 4.75 -6.10
N LYS A 67 6.90 5.14 -6.51
CA LYS A 67 6.66 5.71 -7.84
C LYS A 67 7.41 7.03 -8.02
N GLU A 68 7.30 7.93 -7.04
CA GLU A 68 7.99 9.23 -7.06
C GLU A 68 9.52 9.06 -7.09
N ILE A 69 10.07 8.12 -6.31
CA ILE A 69 11.50 7.76 -6.36
C ILE A 69 11.93 7.32 -7.76
N GLY A 70 11.11 6.50 -8.44
CA GLY A 70 11.39 6.04 -9.80
C GLY A 70 11.39 7.19 -10.82
N GLU A 71 10.44 8.11 -10.70
CA GLU A 71 10.33 9.30 -11.55
C GLU A 71 11.53 10.24 -11.35
N VAL A 72 11.87 10.55 -10.09
CA VAL A 72 13.03 11.40 -9.75
C VAL A 72 14.34 10.77 -10.25
N LYS A 73 14.54 9.45 -10.09
CA LYS A 73 15.72 8.76 -10.65
C LYS A 73 15.78 8.88 -12.17
N THR A 74 14.63 8.80 -12.84
CA THR A 74 14.56 8.94 -14.29
C THR A 74 14.93 10.37 -14.74
N GLU A 75 14.47 11.39 -14.01
CA GLU A 75 14.84 12.79 -14.27
C GLU A 75 16.34 13.04 -14.05
N ILE A 76 16.91 12.53 -12.95
CA ILE A 76 18.37 12.60 -12.69
C ILE A 76 19.16 11.97 -13.85
N ASN A 77 18.72 10.82 -14.34
CA ASN A 77 19.39 10.12 -15.45
C ASN A 77 19.29 10.85 -16.79
N LYS A 78 18.29 11.73 -16.97
CA LYS A 78 18.17 12.57 -18.18
C LYS A 78 19.12 13.75 -18.18
N ILE A 79 19.61 14.17 -17.02
CA ILE A 79 20.49 15.33 -16.88
C ILE A 79 21.93 14.95 -17.24
N GLY A 80 22.53 15.65 -18.23
CA GLY A 80 23.96 15.59 -18.50
C GLY A 80 24.45 14.51 -19.46
N PHE A 81 23.72 14.26 -20.55
CA PHE A 81 24.16 13.29 -21.55
C PHE A 81 25.45 13.71 -22.30
N PHE A 82 25.88 14.98 -22.25
CA PHE A 82 27.15 15.41 -22.87
C PHE A 82 27.96 16.46 -22.08
N PHE A 83 27.38 17.47 -21.45
CA PHE A 83 28.05 18.38 -20.50
C PHE A 83 27.02 18.95 -19.53
N LEU A 84 27.38 19.10 -18.25
CA LEU A 84 26.50 19.72 -17.25
C LEU A 84 26.82 21.20 -17.14
N SER A 85 25.85 22.03 -17.44
CA SER A 85 25.85 23.43 -17.00
C SER A 85 25.76 23.52 -15.46
N ASP A 86 26.14 24.67 -14.92
CA ASP A 86 25.97 24.97 -13.50
C ASP A 86 24.50 24.84 -13.05
N GLU A 87 23.56 25.17 -13.94
CA GLU A 87 22.13 25.05 -13.72
C GLU A 87 21.68 23.57 -13.65
N GLU A 88 22.11 22.74 -14.58
CA GLU A 88 21.84 21.29 -14.56
C GLU A 88 22.45 20.62 -13.31
N THR A 89 23.60 21.11 -12.85
CA THR A 89 24.22 20.64 -11.60
C THR A 89 23.35 20.99 -10.39
N ARG A 90 22.79 22.21 -10.34
CA ARG A 90 21.86 22.63 -9.28
C ARG A 90 20.59 21.80 -9.29
N ILE A 91 19.99 21.56 -10.46
CA ILE A 91 18.78 20.75 -10.60
C ILE A 91 19.04 19.31 -10.17
N ARG A 92 20.16 18.72 -10.60
CA ARG A 92 20.55 17.37 -10.18
C ARG A 92 20.71 17.27 -8.67
N ASN A 93 21.34 18.26 -8.03
CA ASN A 93 21.53 18.28 -6.59
C ASN A 93 20.19 18.42 -5.85
N ALA A 94 19.28 19.27 -6.32
CA ALA A 94 17.94 19.41 -5.75
C ALA A 94 17.13 18.10 -5.85
N LEU A 95 17.21 17.40 -7.00
CA LEU A 95 16.56 16.10 -7.18
C LEU A 95 17.16 15.01 -6.29
N LYS A 96 18.49 15.00 -6.07
CA LYS A 96 19.15 14.10 -5.11
C LYS A 96 18.68 14.35 -3.69
N THR A 97 18.62 15.61 -3.24
CA THR A 97 18.08 15.94 -1.91
C THR A 97 16.64 15.50 -1.74
N ARG A 98 15.80 15.66 -2.78
CA ARG A 98 14.43 15.15 -2.76
C ARG A 98 14.39 13.63 -2.66
N LEU A 99 15.25 12.92 -3.40
CA LEU A 99 15.37 11.47 -3.34
C LEU A 99 15.76 10.99 -1.94
N ASP A 100 16.75 11.62 -1.32
CA ASP A 100 17.19 11.27 0.04
C ASP A 100 16.05 11.47 1.06
N ASN A 101 15.31 12.58 0.96
CA ASN A 101 14.15 12.83 1.82
C ASN A 101 13.05 11.76 1.67
N LEU A 102 12.76 11.34 0.43
CA LEU A 102 11.76 10.29 0.17
C LEU A 102 12.20 8.92 0.71
N LEU A 103 13.50 8.60 0.63
CA LEU A 103 14.06 7.39 1.22
C LEU A 103 13.97 7.42 2.75
N SER A 104 14.31 8.54 3.39
CA SER A 104 14.18 8.69 4.84
C SER A 104 12.74 8.54 5.32
N GLN A 105 11.76 9.08 4.59
CA GLN A 105 10.33 8.88 4.92
C GLN A 105 9.93 7.41 4.85
N LEU A 106 10.45 6.66 3.88
CA LEU A 106 10.20 5.23 3.74
C LEU A 106 10.79 4.44 4.91
N ASP A 107 12.01 4.77 5.33
CA ASP A 107 12.68 4.15 6.47
C ASP A 107 11.93 4.42 7.78
N GLU A 108 11.48 5.66 8.01
CA GLU A 108 10.66 5.99 9.17
C GLU A 108 9.34 5.20 9.21
N MET A 109 8.69 5.03 8.06
CA MET A 109 7.48 4.21 7.97
C MET A 109 7.78 2.74 8.31
N ALA A 110 8.91 2.21 7.85
CA ALA A 110 9.33 0.84 8.16
C ALA A 110 9.61 0.65 9.66
N GLU A 111 10.28 1.60 10.31
CA GLU A 111 10.54 1.56 11.76
C GLU A 111 9.26 1.66 12.58
N LYS A 112 8.34 2.56 12.21
CA LYS A 112 7.02 2.70 12.87
C LYS A 112 6.21 1.41 12.79
N GLU A 113 6.27 0.68 11.67
CA GLU A 113 5.58 -0.61 11.54
C GLU A 113 6.26 -1.73 12.34
N ARG A 114 7.59 -1.74 12.43
CA ARG A 114 8.35 -2.67 13.29
C ARG A 114 8.01 -2.49 14.76
N ALA A 115 7.95 -1.25 15.23
CA ALA A 115 7.60 -0.91 16.62
C ALA A 115 6.19 -1.39 16.99
N LYS A 116 5.17 -1.07 16.16
CA LYS A 116 3.78 -1.53 16.36
C LYS A 116 3.66 -3.05 16.37
N ARG A 117 4.47 -3.75 15.58
CA ARG A 117 4.48 -5.22 15.55
C ARG A 117 5.02 -5.80 16.86
N GLY A 118 6.03 -5.18 17.46
CA GLY A 118 6.55 -5.56 18.78
C GLY A 118 5.52 -5.40 19.89
N GLU A 119 4.84 -4.25 19.96
CA GLU A 119 3.82 -3.96 20.97
C GLU A 119 2.64 -4.94 20.94
N ASN A 120 2.16 -5.30 19.74
CA ASN A 120 1.08 -6.27 19.58
C ASN A 120 1.45 -7.69 20.03
N VAL A 121 2.72 -8.09 19.87
CA VAL A 121 3.20 -9.40 20.32
C VAL A 121 3.29 -9.45 21.86
N GLU A 122 3.75 -8.35 22.47
CA GLU A 122 3.82 -8.19 23.93
C GLU A 122 2.43 -8.21 24.59
N GLU A 123 1.46 -7.51 23.99
CA GLU A 123 0.07 -7.45 24.47
C GLU A 123 -0.63 -8.81 24.33
N PHE A 124 -0.42 -9.51 23.21
CA PHE A 124 -0.96 -10.86 23.00
C PHE A 124 -0.40 -11.85 24.03
N ARG A 125 0.92 -11.82 24.29
CA ARG A 125 1.56 -12.69 25.28
C ARG A 125 1.02 -12.46 26.69
N ARG A 126 0.75 -11.20 27.07
CA ARG A 126 0.13 -10.87 28.37
C ARG A 126 -1.30 -11.42 28.50
N ARG A 127 -2.08 -11.43 27.42
CA ARG A 127 -3.46 -11.96 27.43
C ARG A 127 -3.56 -13.48 27.50
N THR A 128 -2.56 -14.22 27.00
CA THR A 128 -2.54 -15.70 27.05
C THR A 128 -1.89 -16.27 28.31
N SER A 129 -1.31 -15.41 29.16
CA SER A 129 -0.63 -15.81 30.40
C SER A 129 -1.49 -15.58 31.66
N ALA A 130 -2.77 -15.23 31.48
CA ALA A 130 -3.80 -15.05 32.49
C ALA A 130 -4.94 -16.04 32.23
#